data_AF-A0A2E3MF86-F1
#
_entry.id   AF-A0A2E3MF86-F1
#
_cell.length_a   1.000
_cell.length_b   1.000
_cell.length_c   1.000
_cell.angle_alpha   90.00
_cell.angle_beta   90.00
_cell.angle_gamma   90.00
#
_symmetry.space_group_name_H-M   'P 1'
#
loop_
_entity.id
_entity.type
_entity.pdbx_description
1 polymer ?
#
loop_
_entity_poly.entity_id
_entity_poly.type
_entity_poly.pdbx_seq_one_letter_code
_entity_poly.pdbx_strand_id
1 'polypeptide(L)'
;MDELINMNFSARGKSIANPVDEAAMEQDFHQFCKEFSIKDHAEGFRQYALRLRQLGNFIGAAQYFIKAINLNHRHKKKLFIDDFKLAATCFYAMRQYQAAIEISQMALQVDPNNIGIISNCGLYWSGLGNFAEAEKYFKKCLEIDNMYLNAYDGLARALGKQNKLDAALSCGRQSLTIKNQLAFSEDNLNLLKHDVPWPYTIDNAIPPFNPNAPERNIIAYSLWGNDPNYLKPALLNANLAKVIYPEWTCRFYCDKSLPEDVVQQLARTGAQVIMELKGNRAFEGLFWRFKVISDHNIDRFMIRDCDSILTLPERAAVEEWLVSNKHFHIMRDHYGHTELILAGLWGGVGNTLPDMDVLINDFMANNFMTRTIDQQFLRTCVWPLIHKHCLTHDSYYHFNNGKDFPKLNNWPKDYPHIGSNWQHMKK
;
A
#
# COMPACT_ATOMS: atom_id res chain seq x y z
N MET A 1 9.80 19.99 25.61
CA MET A 1 10.96 19.23 25.13
C MET A 1 11.66 18.47 26.25
N ASP A 2 11.77 18.99 27.48
CA ASP A 2 12.44 18.27 28.58
C ASP A 2 11.79 16.93 29.00
N GLU A 3 10.51 16.70 28.68
CA GLU A 3 9.84 15.39 28.86
C GLU A 3 10.39 14.28 27.92
N LEU A 4 11.10 14.64 26.83
CA LEU A 4 11.73 13.70 25.89
C LEU A 4 12.78 12.80 26.52
N ILE A 5 13.46 13.30 27.55
CA ILE A 5 14.58 12.61 28.20
C ILE A 5 14.07 11.34 28.91
N ASN A 6 12.77 11.27 29.22
CA ASN A 6 12.17 10.24 30.05
C ASN A 6 11.07 9.40 29.36
N MET A 7 10.88 9.53 28.03
CA MET A 7 10.02 8.58 27.30
C MET A 7 10.73 7.22 27.21
N ASN A 8 10.66 6.47 28.31
CA ASN A 8 10.92 5.03 28.31
C ASN A 8 9.76 4.37 27.55
N PHE A 9 9.98 4.07 26.27
CA PHE A 9 9.01 3.35 25.41
C PHE A 9 8.83 1.88 25.81
N SER A 10 9.35 1.45 26.97
CA SER A 10 9.32 0.07 27.43
C SER A 10 8.02 -0.39 28.11
N ALA A 11 7.03 0.49 28.42
CA ALA A 11 5.98 0.03 29.34
C ALA A 11 4.57 0.68 29.25
N ARG A 12 4.16 1.31 28.15
CA ARG A 12 2.76 1.77 28.03
C ARG A 12 2.11 1.35 26.71
N GLY A 13 1.57 0.13 26.71
CA GLY A 13 0.49 -0.29 25.80
C GLY A 13 0.78 -1.56 25.01
N LYS A 14 0.42 -2.71 25.60
CA LYS A 14 0.42 -4.07 25.03
C LYS A 14 1.81 -4.62 24.67
N SER A 15 2.06 -5.83 25.17
CA SER A 15 3.22 -6.69 24.89
C SER A 15 3.71 -6.52 23.45
N ILE A 16 4.91 -5.96 23.32
CA ILE A 16 5.66 -5.97 22.06
C ILE A 16 6.00 -7.44 21.81
N ALA A 17 5.61 -7.97 20.65
CA ALA A 17 5.76 -9.39 20.30
C ALA A 17 7.22 -9.87 20.15
N ASN A 18 8.19 -8.98 20.37
CA ASN A 18 9.59 -9.31 20.62
C ASN A 18 10.16 -8.22 21.53
N PRO A 19 10.61 -8.53 22.77
CA PRO A 19 11.43 -7.60 23.52
C PRO A 19 12.66 -7.30 22.69
N VAL A 20 12.89 -6.02 22.40
CA VAL A 20 14.08 -5.60 21.70
C VAL A 20 15.26 -5.87 22.63
N ASP A 21 16.21 -6.69 22.20
CA ASP A 21 17.47 -6.87 22.92
C ASP A 21 18.29 -5.58 22.76
N GLU A 22 18.11 -4.66 23.71
CA GLU A 22 18.77 -3.36 23.70
C GLU A 22 20.30 -3.51 23.71
N ALA A 23 20.84 -4.52 24.41
CA ALA A 23 22.27 -4.78 24.46
C ALA A 23 22.81 -5.23 23.10
N ALA A 24 22.10 -6.15 22.43
CA ALA A 24 22.48 -6.60 21.08
C ALA A 24 22.40 -5.45 20.06
N MET A 25 21.36 -4.61 20.12
CA MET A 25 21.27 -3.44 19.24
C MET A 25 22.33 -2.39 19.52
N GLU A 26 22.70 -2.16 20.78
CA GLU A 26 23.80 -1.25 21.10
C GLU A 26 25.11 -1.79 20.57
N GLN A 27 25.38 -3.09 20.71
CA GLN A 27 26.57 -3.70 20.13
C GLN A 27 26.59 -3.57 18.59
N ASP A 28 25.48 -3.85 17.91
CA ASP A 28 25.35 -3.70 16.46
C ASP A 28 25.54 -2.24 16.01
N PHE A 29 24.99 -1.28 16.76
CA PHE A 29 25.23 0.15 16.52
C PHE A 29 26.71 0.53 16.65
N HIS A 30 27.41 0.08 17.70
CA HIS A 30 28.85 0.36 17.85
C HIS A 30 29.67 -0.24 16.70
N GLN A 31 29.30 -1.44 16.25
CA GLN A 31 29.94 -2.07 15.10
C GLN A 31 29.68 -1.27 13.81
N PHE A 32 28.44 -0.83 13.59
CA PHE A 32 28.06 0.03 12.48
C PHE A 32 28.86 1.34 12.47
N CYS A 33 28.97 2.04 13.60
CA CYS A 33 29.76 3.28 13.67
C CYS A 33 31.24 3.05 13.35
N LYS A 34 31.82 1.92 13.78
CA LYS A 34 33.19 1.55 13.44
C LYS A 34 33.36 1.27 11.96
N GLU A 35 32.45 0.48 11.37
CA GLU A 35 32.45 0.11 9.95
C GLU A 35 32.43 1.35 9.04
N PHE A 36 31.56 2.31 9.33
CA PHE A 36 31.40 3.53 8.52
C PHE A 36 32.22 4.72 9.01
N SER A 37 33.15 4.51 9.95
CA SER A 37 34.03 5.56 10.50
C SER A 37 33.27 6.81 10.99
N ILE A 38 32.10 6.61 11.59
CA ILE A 38 31.19 7.70 11.99
C ILE A 38 31.71 8.36 13.28
N LYS A 39 31.94 9.67 13.21
CA LYS A 39 32.46 10.47 14.35
C LYS A 39 31.38 11.25 15.09
N ASP A 40 30.36 11.76 14.39
CA ASP A 40 29.21 12.41 15.04
C ASP A 40 28.20 11.36 15.45
N HIS A 41 28.00 11.20 16.77
CA HIS A 41 27.08 10.19 17.31
C HIS A 41 25.63 10.46 16.90
N ALA A 42 25.21 11.72 16.71
CA ALA A 42 23.86 12.03 16.28
C ALA A 42 23.62 11.59 14.83
N GLU A 43 24.60 11.82 13.96
CA GLU A 43 24.58 11.33 12.58
C GLU A 43 24.64 9.80 12.53
N GLY A 44 25.45 9.18 13.40
CA GLY A 44 25.49 7.73 13.55
C GLY A 44 24.13 7.14 13.89
N PHE A 45 23.44 7.71 14.88
CA PHE A 45 22.10 7.28 15.25
C PHE A 45 21.11 7.41 14.09
N ARG A 46 21.14 8.53 13.34
CA ARG A 46 20.28 8.75 12.17
C ARG A 46 20.53 7.71 11.07
N GLN A 47 21.78 7.48 10.69
CA GLN A 47 22.14 6.53 9.64
C GLN A 47 21.79 5.09 10.03
N TYR A 48 22.03 4.72 11.29
CA TYR A 48 21.65 3.41 11.80
C TYR A 48 20.13 3.22 11.84
N ALA A 49 19.37 4.25 12.24
CA ALA A 49 17.91 4.23 12.22
C ALA A 49 17.35 4.03 10.79
N LEU A 50 17.95 4.66 9.79
CA LEU A 50 17.59 4.46 8.38
C LEU A 50 17.80 3.00 7.93
N ARG A 51 18.94 2.40 8.31
CA ARG A 51 19.23 0.97 8.05
C ARG A 51 18.20 0.06 8.73
N LEU A 52 17.91 0.27 10.01
CA LEU A 52 16.90 -0.50 10.75
C LEU A 52 15.52 -0.39 10.09
N ARG A 53 15.13 0.81 9.64
CA ARG A 53 13.87 1.03 8.93
C ARG A 53 13.82 0.28 7.60
N GLN A 54 14.91 0.27 6.82
CA GLN A 54 15.00 -0.49 5.57
C GLN A 54 14.81 -1.99 5.81
N LEU A 55 15.37 -2.51 6.92
CA LEU A 55 15.22 -3.89 7.36
C LEU A 55 13.85 -4.20 8.01
N GLY A 56 12.96 -3.20 8.14
CA GLY A 56 11.64 -3.36 8.75
C GLY A 56 11.65 -3.37 10.30
N ASN A 57 12.80 -3.14 10.95
CA ASN A 57 12.86 -2.96 12.41
C ASN A 57 12.40 -1.54 12.78
N PHE A 58 11.09 -1.31 12.73
CA PHE A 58 10.50 0.01 12.97
C PHE A 58 10.66 0.48 14.42
N ILE A 59 10.66 -0.43 15.41
CA ILE A 59 10.84 -0.07 16.82
C ILE A 59 12.25 0.44 17.08
N GLY A 60 13.27 -0.28 16.63
CA GLY A 60 14.66 0.14 16.74
C GLY A 60 14.92 1.42 15.95
N ALA A 61 14.38 1.52 14.72
CA ALA A 61 14.49 2.75 13.94
C ALA A 61 13.91 3.97 14.68
N ALA A 62 12.72 3.86 15.26
CA ALA A 62 12.12 4.94 16.04
C ALA A 62 12.99 5.33 17.25
N GLN A 63 13.49 4.35 18.00
CA GLN A 63 14.37 4.59 19.16
C GLN A 63 15.64 5.35 18.75
N TYR A 64 16.29 4.96 17.66
CA TYR A 64 17.53 5.60 17.21
C TYR A 64 17.30 6.98 16.59
N PHE A 65 16.20 7.22 15.88
CA PHE A 65 15.83 8.60 15.49
C PHE A 65 15.61 9.49 16.72
N ILE A 66 14.97 8.98 17.77
CA ILE A 66 14.76 9.73 19.02
C ILE A 66 16.09 9.99 19.74
N LYS A 67 17.01 9.00 19.78
CA LYS A 67 18.38 9.20 20.30
C LYS A 67 19.10 10.33 19.54
N ALA A 68 18.98 10.39 18.20
CA ALA A 68 19.55 11.47 17.38
C ALA A 68 18.96 12.84 17.71
N ILE A 69 17.63 12.94 17.78
CA ILE A 69 16.89 14.16 18.14
C ILE A 69 17.32 14.67 19.52
N ASN A 70 17.33 13.78 20.52
CA ASN A 70 17.65 14.12 21.90
C ASN A 70 19.09 14.58 22.05
N LEU A 71 20.04 13.92 21.37
CA LEU A 71 21.44 14.31 21.41
C LEU A 71 21.66 15.68 20.77
N ASN A 72 21.04 15.94 19.62
CA ASN A 72 21.11 17.25 18.98
C ASN A 72 20.46 18.35 19.84
N HIS A 73 19.29 18.08 20.42
CA HIS A 73 18.62 19.01 21.32
C HIS A 73 19.49 19.35 22.55
N ARG A 74 20.01 18.32 23.23
CA ARG A 74 20.89 18.47 24.41
C ARG A 74 22.13 19.30 24.11
N HIS A 75 22.71 19.11 22.93
CA HIS A 75 23.90 19.83 22.49
C HIS A 75 23.58 21.17 21.80
N LYS A 76 22.31 21.60 21.79
CA LYS A 76 21.83 22.81 21.11
C LYS A 76 22.25 22.86 19.62
N LYS A 77 22.36 21.69 18.99
CA LYS A 77 22.60 21.52 17.55
C LYS A 77 21.30 21.69 16.76
N LYS A 78 21.44 21.84 15.44
CA LYS A 78 20.30 21.85 14.50
C LYS A 78 19.49 20.56 14.66
N LEU A 79 18.18 20.72 14.78
CA LEU A 79 17.21 19.62 14.73
C LEU A 79 16.79 19.38 13.27
N PHE A 80 16.76 18.13 12.85
CA PHE A 80 16.32 17.76 11.51
C PHE A 80 14.87 17.31 11.56
N ILE A 81 13.99 18.04 10.88
CA ILE A 81 12.55 17.74 10.80
C ILE A 81 12.31 16.32 10.28
N ASP A 82 13.15 15.85 9.35
CA ASP A 82 13.08 14.49 8.81
C ASP A 82 13.24 13.41 9.87
N ASP A 83 14.06 13.63 10.92
CA ASP A 83 14.24 12.64 11.99
C ASP A 83 12.92 12.43 12.75
N PHE A 84 12.20 13.52 13.05
CA PHE A 84 10.88 13.44 13.69
C PHE A 84 9.87 12.76 12.77
N LYS A 85 9.84 13.16 11.50
CA LYS A 85 8.92 12.59 10.50
C LYS A 85 9.15 11.09 10.37
N LEU A 86 10.40 10.64 10.28
CA LEU A 86 10.74 9.23 10.16
C LEU A 86 10.39 8.46 11.44
N ALA A 87 10.73 8.98 12.63
CA ALA A 87 10.32 8.39 13.91
C ALA A 87 8.78 8.22 14.01
N ALA A 88 8.02 9.27 13.68
CA ALA A 88 6.55 9.21 13.69
C ALA A 88 6.00 8.17 12.70
N THR A 89 6.59 8.06 11.50
CA THR A 89 6.17 7.04 10.53
C THR A 89 6.48 5.61 10.99
N CYS A 90 7.56 5.40 11.75
CA CYS A 90 7.85 4.12 12.39
C CYS A 90 6.79 3.77 13.44
N PHE A 91 6.39 4.70 14.31
CA PHE A 91 5.29 4.49 15.25
C PHE A 91 3.96 4.19 14.54
N TYR A 92 3.68 4.91 13.45
CA TYR A 92 2.52 4.65 12.61
C TYR A 92 2.54 3.25 12.00
N ALA A 93 3.70 2.77 11.52
CA ALA A 93 3.84 1.42 11.00
C ALA A 93 3.49 0.36 12.05
N MET A 94 3.81 0.63 13.32
CA MET A 94 3.47 -0.20 14.49
C MET A 94 2.05 0.06 15.05
N ARG A 95 1.24 0.91 14.39
CA ARG A 95 -0.11 1.35 14.84
C ARG A 95 -0.12 2.06 16.19
N GLN A 96 1.01 2.61 16.62
CA GLN A 96 1.13 3.43 17.83
C GLN A 96 0.81 4.90 17.50
N TYR A 97 -0.46 5.17 17.18
CA TYR A 97 -0.90 6.47 16.65
C TYR A 97 -0.66 7.64 17.61
N GLN A 98 -0.85 7.42 18.92
CA GLN A 98 -0.65 8.46 19.93
C GLN A 98 0.81 8.94 20.00
N ALA A 99 1.77 8.00 20.03
CA ALA A 99 3.20 8.33 19.98
C ALA A 99 3.58 9.04 18.67
N ALA A 100 3.00 8.63 17.54
CA ALA A 100 3.22 9.29 16.25
C ALA A 100 2.72 10.75 16.24
N ILE A 101 1.59 11.02 16.89
CA ILE A 101 1.04 12.39 17.05
C ILE A 101 1.96 13.24 17.93
N GLU A 102 2.41 12.72 19.08
CA GLU A 102 3.29 13.46 20.01
C GLU A 102 4.60 13.89 19.32
N ILE A 103 5.27 12.95 18.64
CA ILE A 103 6.49 13.25 17.87
C ILE A 103 6.22 14.27 16.75
N SER A 104 5.07 14.17 16.08
CA SER A 104 4.72 15.12 15.01
C SER A 104 4.39 16.51 15.53
N GLN A 105 3.73 16.62 16.68
CA GLN A 105 3.47 17.91 17.33
C GLN A 105 4.76 18.61 17.71
N MET A 106 5.77 17.87 18.17
CA MET A 106 7.11 18.41 18.40
C MET A 106 7.77 18.88 17.10
N ALA A 107 7.65 18.12 16.02
CA ALA A 107 8.17 18.53 14.72
C ALA A 107 7.51 19.84 14.23
N LEU A 108 6.22 20.03 14.49
CA LEU A 108 5.49 21.27 14.19
C LEU A 108 5.88 22.45 15.09
N GLN A 109 6.54 22.23 16.23
CA GLN A 109 7.14 23.35 16.99
C GLN A 109 8.41 23.87 16.29
N VAL A 110 9.09 23.02 15.52
CA VAL A 110 10.29 23.39 14.74
C VAL A 110 9.90 23.99 13.40
N ASP A 111 8.91 23.41 12.72
CA ASP A 111 8.35 23.90 11.45
C ASP A 111 6.81 23.84 11.46
N PRO A 112 6.14 24.92 11.89
CA PRO A 112 4.68 24.96 12.06
C PRO A 112 3.84 24.75 10.80
N ASN A 113 4.45 24.95 9.62
CA ASN A 113 3.79 24.91 8.32
C ASN A 113 4.26 23.73 7.45
N ASN A 114 4.96 22.76 8.03
CA ASN A 114 5.38 21.57 7.30
C ASN A 114 4.16 20.73 6.85
N ILE A 115 3.76 20.87 5.59
CA ILE A 115 2.55 20.22 5.07
C ILE A 115 2.59 18.69 5.18
N GLY A 116 3.79 18.09 5.03
CA GLY A 116 4.00 16.66 5.19
C GLY A 116 3.68 16.18 6.60
N ILE A 117 4.13 16.90 7.63
CA ILE A 117 3.84 16.56 9.04
C ILE A 117 2.38 16.84 9.40
N ILE A 118 1.81 17.96 8.94
CA ILE A 118 0.40 18.29 9.17
C ILE A 118 -0.49 17.18 8.60
N SER A 119 -0.20 16.73 7.38
CA SER A 119 -0.96 15.65 6.74
C SER A 119 -0.82 14.31 7.46
N ASN A 120 0.39 13.98 7.93
CA ASN A 120 0.63 12.81 8.77
C ASN A 120 -0.15 12.85 10.09
N CYS A 121 -0.24 14.01 10.76
CA CYS A 121 -1.10 14.16 11.94
C CYS A 121 -2.56 13.79 11.62
N GLY A 122 -3.08 14.25 10.48
CA GLY A 122 -4.43 13.87 10.01
C GLY A 122 -4.60 12.36 9.82
N LEU A 123 -3.58 11.68 9.27
CA LEU A 123 -3.56 10.23 9.14
C LEU A 123 -3.54 9.52 10.50
N TYR A 124 -2.79 10.04 11.47
CA TYR A 124 -2.67 9.43 12.79
C TYR A 124 -3.96 9.61 13.61
N TRP A 125 -4.58 10.78 13.56
CA TRP A 125 -5.91 11.02 14.14
C TRP A 125 -6.98 10.12 13.50
N SER A 126 -6.92 9.90 12.20
CA SER A 126 -7.78 8.92 11.51
C SER A 126 -7.55 7.50 12.05
N GLY A 127 -6.30 7.13 12.33
CA GLY A 127 -5.95 5.84 12.94
C GLY A 127 -6.51 5.65 14.36
N LEU A 128 -6.66 6.74 15.12
CA LEU A 128 -7.37 6.75 16.41
C LEU A 128 -8.90 6.77 16.28
N GLY A 129 -9.44 6.85 15.06
CA GLY A 129 -10.88 6.99 14.81
C GLY A 129 -11.45 8.40 15.06
N ASN A 130 -10.60 9.38 15.37
CA ASN A 130 -11.03 10.77 15.52
C ASN A 130 -11.00 11.50 14.17
N PHE A 131 -12.03 11.24 13.37
CA PHE A 131 -12.13 11.77 12.01
C PHE A 131 -12.38 13.28 11.95
N ALA A 132 -12.96 13.86 13.01
CA ALA A 132 -13.19 15.31 13.10
C ALA A 132 -11.86 16.08 13.25
N GLU A 133 -10.95 15.59 14.09
CA GLU A 133 -9.59 16.17 14.18
C GLU A 133 -8.81 15.93 12.89
N ALA A 134 -8.89 14.72 12.31
CA ALA A 134 -8.25 14.44 11.04
C ALA A 134 -8.67 15.41 9.92
N GLU A 135 -9.97 15.72 9.83
CA GLU A 135 -10.52 16.69 8.88
C GLU A 135 -9.86 18.08 9.04
N LYS A 136 -9.66 18.55 10.27
CA LYS A 136 -9.01 19.85 10.54
C LYS A 136 -7.58 19.88 9.99
N TYR A 137 -6.80 18.83 10.24
CA TYR A 137 -5.41 18.74 9.76
C TYR A 137 -5.35 18.70 8.23
N PHE A 138 -6.21 17.91 7.57
CA PHE A 138 -6.22 17.87 6.12
C PHE A 138 -6.71 19.17 5.48
N LYS A 139 -7.68 19.86 6.07
CA LYS A 139 -8.08 21.21 5.63
C LYS A 139 -6.93 22.20 5.74
N LYS A 140 -6.18 22.18 6.85
CA LYS A 140 -4.97 23.00 7.01
C LYS A 140 -3.93 22.73 5.93
N CYS A 141 -3.76 21.48 5.48
CA CYS A 141 -2.89 21.20 4.32
C CYS A 141 -3.38 21.92 3.06
N LEU A 142 -4.69 21.91 2.78
CA LEU A 142 -5.26 22.56 1.59
C LEU A 142 -5.25 24.09 1.66
N GLU A 143 -5.20 24.67 2.86
CA GLU A 143 -4.96 26.11 3.05
C GLU A 143 -3.52 26.50 2.65
N ILE A 144 -2.55 25.59 2.79
CA ILE A 144 -1.14 25.82 2.45
C ILE A 144 -0.87 25.49 0.97
N ASP A 145 -1.35 24.34 0.50
CA ASP A 145 -1.25 23.89 -0.89
C ASP A 145 -2.57 23.23 -1.31
N ASN A 146 -3.31 23.93 -2.17
CA ASN A 146 -4.62 23.52 -2.62
C ASN A 146 -4.61 22.33 -3.60
N MET A 147 -3.44 21.87 -4.05
CA MET A 147 -3.23 20.67 -4.87
C MET A 147 -2.62 19.52 -4.07
N TYR A 148 -2.51 19.63 -2.74
CA TYR A 148 -1.85 18.62 -1.92
C TYR A 148 -2.64 17.31 -1.86
N LEU A 149 -2.18 16.32 -2.63
CA LEU A 149 -2.91 15.07 -2.89
C LEU A 149 -3.31 14.31 -1.63
N ASN A 150 -2.39 14.15 -0.67
CA ASN A 150 -2.63 13.36 0.53
C ASN A 150 -3.76 13.94 1.41
N ALA A 151 -4.00 15.26 1.31
CA ALA A 151 -5.09 15.89 2.04
C ALA A 151 -6.46 15.54 1.44
N TYR A 152 -6.60 15.53 0.11
CA TYR A 152 -7.85 15.10 -0.53
C TYR A 152 -8.15 13.62 -0.24
N ASP A 153 -7.15 12.74 -0.29
CA ASP A 153 -7.29 11.34 0.11
C ASP A 153 -7.72 11.21 1.58
N GLY A 154 -7.08 11.99 2.45
CA GLY A 154 -7.39 12.06 3.87
C GLY A 154 -8.82 12.50 4.15
N LEU A 155 -9.27 13.57 3.48
CA LEU A 155 -10.60 14.13 3.61
C LEU A 155 -11.67 13.19 3.09
N ALA A 156 -11.50 12.57 1.91
CA ALA A 156 -12.46 11.61 1.38
C ALA A 156 -12.75 10.49 2.40
N ARG A 157 -11.70 9.94 3.02
CA ARG A 157 -11.83 8.92 4.06
C ARG A 157 -12.46 9.47 5.36
N ALA A 158 -11.94 10.58 5.88
CA ALA A 158 -12.41 11.14 7.15
C ALA A 158 -13.86 11.63 7.09
N LEU A 159 -14.25 12.30 6.00
CA LEU A 159 -15.62 12.78 5.78
C LEU A 159 -16.59 11.63 5.57
N GLY A 160 -16.21 10.59 4.82
CA GLY A 160 -17.05 9.42 4.62
C GLY A 160 -17.30 8.66 5.93
N LYS A 161 -16.30 8.57 6.81
CA LYS A 161 -16.46 8.00 8.17
C LYS A 161 -17.33 8.86 9.10
N GLN A 162 -17.48 10.15 8.80
CA GLN A 162 -18.43 11.04 9.46
C GLN A 162 -19.81 11.06 8.79
N ASN A 163 -20.06 10.18 7.81
CA ASN A 163 -21.30 10.14 7.02
C ASN A 163 -21.57 11.42 6.20
N LYS A 164 -20.54 12.22 5.93
CA LYS A 164 -20.60 13.43 5.09
C LYS A 164 -20.29 13.06 3.63
N LEU A 165 -21.16 12.26 3.02
CA LEU A 165 -20.86 11.55 1.77
C LEU A 165 -20.58 12.50 0.60
N ASP A 166 -21.40 13.53 0.36
CA ASP A 166 -21.21 14.44 -0.78
C ASP A 166 -19.85 15.14 -0.75
N ALA A 167 -19.44 15.61 0.44
CA ALA A 167 -18.14 16.24 0.64
C ALA A 167 -16.99 15.24 0.48
N ALA A 168 -17.17 14.01 0.95
CA ALA A 168 -16.20 12.93 0.76
C ALA A 168 -15.98 12.63 -0.73
N LEU A 169 -17.07 12.55 -1.50
CA LEU A 169 -17.03 12.28 -2.93
C LEU A 169 -16.40 13.43 -3.72
N SER A 170 -16.69 14.68 -3.33
CA SER A 170 -16.02 15.84 -3.93
C SER A 170 -14.50 15.78 -3.74
N CYS A 171 -14.03 15.50 -2.52
CA CYS A 171 -12.60 15.34 -2.24
C CYS A 171 -11.99 14.15 -3.00
N GLY A 172 -12.69 13.02 -3.08
CA GLY A 172 -12.21 11.85 -3.81
C GLY A 172 -12.09 12.08 -5.32
N ARG A 173 -13.02 12.80 -5.95
CA ARG A 173 -12.91 13.19 -7.38
C ARG A 173 -11.70 14.10 -7.62
N GLN A 174 -11.45 15.04 -6.70
CA GLN A 174 -10.26 15.90 -6.78
C GLN A 174 -8.97 15.09 -6.64
N SER A 175 -8.92 14.13 -5.72
CA SER A 175 -7.77 13.23 -5.58
C SER A 175 -7.48 12.45 -6.87
N LEU A 176 -8.51 11.81 -7.45
CA LEU A 176 -8.38 11.07 -8.72
C LEU A 176 -7.93 11.98 -9.87
N THR A 177 -8.45 13.20 -9.94
CA THR A 177 -8.07 14.18 -10.97
C THR A 177 -6.60 14.57 -10.86
N ILE A 178 -6.13 14.93 -9.66
CA ILE A 178 -4.74 15.29 -9.41
C ILE A 178 -3.82 14.10 -9.69
N LYS A 179 -4.18 12.89 -9.23
CA LYS A 179 -3.41 11.66 -9.51
C LYS A 179 -3.27 11.41 -11.00
N ASN A 180 -4.35 11.58 -11.75
CA ASN A 180 -4.32 11.42 -13.20
C ASN A 180 -3.41 12.46 -13.86
N GLN A 181 -3.49 13.73 -13.45
CA GLN A 181 -2.57 14.77 -13.94
C GLN A 181 -1.11 14.42 -13.64
N LEU A 182 -0.82 14.01 -12.40
CA LEU A 182 0.53 13.61 -11.99
C LEU A 182 1.04 12.42 -12.80
N ALA A 183 0.21 11.40 -13.08
CA ALA A 183 0.61 10.24 -13.88
C ALA A 183 1.12 10.62 -15.28
N PHE A 184 0.63 11.73 -15.85
CA PHE A 184 1.06 12.26 -17.15
C PHE A 184 1.98 13.49 -17.05
N SER A 185 2.50 13.80 -15.85
CA SER A 185 3.52 14.83 -15.70
C SER A 185 4.81 14.47 -16.44
N GLU A 186 5.56 15.47 -16.87
CA GLU A 186 6.80 15.26 -17.63
C GLU A 186 7.80 14.38 -16.86
N ASP A 187 7.98 14.62 -15.56
CA ASP A 187 8.87 13.82 -14.71
C ASP A 187 8.48 12.34 -14.68
N ASN A 188 7.19 12.03 -14.43
CA ASN A 188 6.72 10.64 -14.40
C ASN A 188 6.82 9.96 -15.76
N LEU A 189 6.50 10.68 -16.84
CA LEU A 189 6.63 10.14 -18.20
C LEU A 189 8.10 9.93 -18.58
N ASN A 190 9.02 10.79 -18.14
CA ASN A 190 10.45 10.63 -18.42
C ASN A 190 11.05 9.43 -17.71
N LEU A 191 10.64 9.17 -16.46
CA LEU A 191 10.99 7.93 -15.76
C LEU A 191 10.49 6.70 -16.53
N LEU A 192 9.23 6.71 -16.97
CA LEU A 192 8.64 5.57 -17.69
C LEU A 192 9.28 5.33 -19.08
N LYS A 193 9.63 6.39 -19.80
CA LYS A 193 10.25 6.33 -21.13
C LYS A 193 11.64 5.70 -21.14
N HIS A 194 12.31 5.62 -19.99
CA HIS A 194 13.61 4.97 -19.88
C HIS A 194 13.51 3.48 -20.23
N ASP A 195 12.46 2.82 -19.74
CA ASP A 195 12.28 1.37 -19.88
C ASP A 195 11.21 0.98 -20.91
N VAL A 196 10.37 1.93 -21.34
CA VAL A 196 9.21 1.66 -22.20
C VAL A 196 9.25 2.52 -23.47
N PRO A 197 9.07 1.92 -24.67
CA PRO A 197 8.89 2.69 -25.91
C PRO A 197 7.68 3.63 -25.80
N TRP A 198 7.87 4.90 -26.20
CA TRP A 198 6.84 5.93 -26.06
C TRP A 198 6.49 6.64 -27.38
N PRO A 199 5.19 6.82 -27.71
CA PRO A 199 4.02 6.40 -26.94
C PRO A 199 3.85 4.88 -26.93
N TYR A 200 3.53 4.33 -25.76
CA TYR A 200 3.20 2.92 -25.64
C TYR A 200 1.84 2.65 -26.28
N THR A 201 1.77 1.61 -27.10
CA THR A 201 0.57 1.21 -27.85
C THR A 201 0.21 -0.23 -27.54
N ILE A 202 -1.10 -0.48 -27.44
CA ILE A 202 -1.65 -1.81 -27.15
C ILE A 202 -2.48 -2.22 -28.37
N ASP A 203 -1.82 -2.94 -29.27
CA ASP A 203 -2.36 -3.31 -30.59
C ASP A 203 -2.68 -4.81 -30.70
N ASN A 204 -2.32 -5.60 -29.67
CA ASN A 204 -2.62 -7.02 -29.63
C ASN A 204 -4.14 -7.25 -29.52
N ALA A 205 -4.66 -8.19 -30.31
CA ALA A 205 -6.03 -8.63 -30.18
C ALA A 205 -6.26 -9.26 -28.80
N ILE A 206 -7.44 -9.04 -28.22
CA ILE A 206 -7.84 -9.67 -26.97
C ILE A 206 -8.23 -11.12 -27.30
N PRO A 207 -7.46 -12.14 -26.87
CA PRO A 207 -7.83 -13.53 -27.14
C PRO A 207 -9.10 -13.88 -26.35
N PRO A 208 -10.01 -14.73 -26.87
CA PRO A 208 -11.18 -15.16 -26.12
C PRO A 208 -10.81 -15.76 -24.77
N PHE A 209 -11.65 -15.54 -23.75
CA PHE A 209 -11.47 -16.20 -22.46
C PHE A 209 -11.59 -17.71 -22.62
N ASN A 210 -10.58 -18.45 -22.14
CA ASN A 210 -10.57 -19.92 -22.18
C ASN A 210 -10.88 -20.49 -20.79
N PRO A 211 -12.12 -20.91 -20.51
CA PRO A 211 -12.47 -21.45 -19.20
C PRO A 211 -11.90 -22.86 -18.95
N ASN A 212 -11.42 -23.55 -19.99
CA ASN A 212 -10.91 -24.91 -19.91
C ASN A 212 -9.39 -24.98 -19.64
N ALA A 213 -8.74 -23.83 -19.47
CA ALA A 213 -7.32 -23.71 -19.13
C ALA A 213 -7.14 -22.83 -17.88
N PRO A 214 -7.70 -23.23 -16.71
CA PRO A 214 -7.67 -22.42 -15.49
C PRO A 214 -6.26 -22.12 -15.01
N GLU A 215 -5.25 -22.91 -15.39
CA GLU A 215 -3.83 -22.68 -15.11
C GLU A 215 -3.25 -21.47 -15.86
N ARG A 216 -3.97 -20.95 -16.86
CA ARG A 216 -3.61 -19.75 -17.64
C ARG A 216 -4.44 -18.53 -17.24
N ASN A 217 -5.44 -18.68 -16.37
CA ASN A 217 -6.25 -17.60 -15.82
C ASN A 217 -5.94 -17.45 -14.33
N ILE A 218 -5.10 -16.50 -13.96
CA ILE A 218 -4.51 -16.47 -12.61
C ILE A 218 -5.14 -15.40 -11.72
N ILE A 219 -5.49 -15.76 -10.50
CA ILE A 219 -5.74 -14.81 -9.40
C ILE A 219 -4.49 -14.73 -8.55
N ALA A 220 -3.74 -13.64 -8.65
CA ALA A 220 -2.42 -13.48 -8.04
C ALA A 220 -2.49 -12.77 -6.68
N TYR A 221 -1.76 -13.34 -5.71
CA TYR A 221 -1.65 -12.87 -4.34
C TYR A 221 -0.20 -12.80 -3.89
N SER A 222 0.09 -11.88 -2.98
CA SER A 222 1.34 -11.87 -2.21
C SER A 222 1.05 -12.29 -0.77
N LEU A 223 1.86 -13.20 -0.21
CA LEU A 223 1.65 -13.69 1.15
C LEU A 223 2.98 -14.00 1.85
N TRP A 224 3.23 -13.34 2.97
CA TRP A 224 4.42 -13.56 3.79
C TRP A 224 4.12 -13.33 5.26
N GLY A 225 5.06 -13.72 6.11
CA GLY A 225 4.95 -13.61 7.56
C GLY A 225 3.92 -14.58 8.15
N ASN A 226 3.50 -14.28 9.37
CA ASN A 226 2.66 -15.15 10.19
C ASN A 226 1.42 -14.46 10.78
N ASP A 227 1.06 -13.27 10.29
CA ASP A 227 -0.09 -12.53 10.82
C ASP A 227 -1.41 -13.22 10.39
N PRO A 228 -2.22 -13.72 11.35
CA PRO A 228 -3.44 -14.46 11.05
C PRO A 228 -4.51 -13.62 10.34
N ASN A 229 -4.38 -12.29 10.32
CA ASN A 229 -5.27 -11.41 9.55
C ASN A 229 -5.02 -11.49 8.04
N TYR A 230 -3.89 -12.04 7.59
CA TYR A 230 -3.60 -12.30 6.19
C TYR A 230 -3.64 -13.80 5.87
N LEU A 231 -3.11 -14.66 6.76
CA LEU A 231 -3.08 -16.11 6.53
C LEU A 231 -4.48 -16.73 6.41
N LYS A 232 -5.40 -16.36 7.31
CA LYS A 232 -6.77 -16.91 7.32
C LYS A 232 -7.57 -16.52 6.07
N PRO A 233 -7.66 -15.23 5.69
CA PRO A 233 -8.40 -14.87 4.48
C PRO A 233 -7.72 -15.34 3.20
N ALA A 234 -6.39 -15.49 3.14
CA ALA A 234 -5.72 -16.13 2.01
C ALA A 234 -6.20 -17.58 1.78
N LEU A 235 -6.23 -18.39 2.83
CA LEU A 235 -6.75 -19.77 2.78
C LEU A 235 -8.24 -19.81 2.43
N LEU A 236 -9.03 -18.86 2.94
CA LEU A 236 -10.45 -18.76 2.58
C LEU A 236 -10.62 -18.42 1.10
N ASN A 237 -9.91 -17.41 0.60
CA ASN A 237 -9.95 -17.01 -0.80
C ASN A 237 -9.55 -18.16 -1.74
N ALA A 238 -8.50 -18.91 -1.39
CA ALA A 238 -8.09 -20.09 -2.16
C ALA A 238 -9.20 -21.16 -2.23
N ASN A 239 -10.01 -21.29 -1.17
CA ASN A 239 -11.16 -22.20 -1.18
C ASN A 239 -12.38 -21.63 -1.92
N LEU A 240 -12.70 -20.35 -1.71
CA LEU A 240 -13.80 -19.66 -2.38
C LEU A 240 -13.60 -19.57 -3.88
N ALA A 241 -12.36 -19.41 -4.36
CA ALA A 241 -12.04 -19.35 -5.78
C ALA A 241 -12.55 -20.58 -6.54
N LYS A 242 -12.48 -21.78 -5.94
CA LYS A 242 -13.01 -23.01 -6.56
C LYS A 242 -14.52 -22.96 -6.84
N VAL A 243 -15.25 -22.09 -6.17
CA VAL A 243 -16.70 -21.94 -6.30
C VAL A 243 -17.06 -20.68 -7.11
N ILE A 244 -16.42 -19.56 -6.81
CA ILE A 244 -16.72 -18.26 -7.43
C ILE A 244 -16.03 -18.10 -8.80
N TYR A 245 -14.84 -18.69 -8.96
CA TYR A 245 -14.01 -18.60 -10.15
C TYR A 245 -13.42 -19.98 -10.52
N PRO A 246 -14.26 -21.00 -10.79
CA PRO A 246 -13.76 -22.35 -11.11
C PRO A 246 -12.88 -22.39 -12.36
N GLU A 247 -12.98 -21.37 -13.23
CA GLU A 247 -12.17 -21.20 -14.44
C GLU A 247 -10.81 -20.53 -14.20
N TRP A 248 -10.45 -20.29 -12.93
CA TRP A 248 -9.24 -19.57 -12.53
C TRP A 248 -8.45 -20.34 -11.48
N THR A 249 -7.12 -20.18 -11.51
CA THR A 249 -6.23 -20.73 -10.51
C THR A 249 -5.69 -19.62 -9.61
N CYS A 250 -5.78 -19.79 -8.29
CA CYS A 250 -5.07 -18.91 -7.37
C CYS A 250 -3.56 -19.18 -7.43
N ARG A 251 -2.76 -18.12 -7.52
CA ARG A 251 -1.29 -18.17 -7.42
C ARG A 251 -0.83 -17.28 -6.27
N PHE A 252 -0.14 -17.87 -5.30
CA PHE A 252 0.43 -17.17 -4.17
C PHE A 252 1.94 -17.06 -4.33
N TYR A 253 2.44 -15.83 -4.35
CA TYR A 253 3.86 -15.53 -4.27
C TYR A 253 4.24 -15.32 -2.81
N CYS A 254 5.12 -16.18 -2.30
CA CYS A 254 5.42 -16.32 -0.88
C CYS A 254 6.91 -16.27 -0.58
N ASP A 255 7.29 -16.00 0.67
CA ASP A 255 8.66 -16.18 1.14
C ASP A 255 8.78 -17.23 2.25
N LYS A 256 10.02 -17.48 2.69
CA LYS A 256 10.35 -18.47 3.73
C LYS A 256 9.82 -18.14 5.12
N SER A 257 9.27 -16.94 5.34
CA SER A 257 8.67 -16.59 6.63
C SER A 257 7.25 -17.13 6.78
N LEU A 258 6.64 -17.60 5.69
CA LEU A 258 5.32 -18.22 5.70
C LEU A 258 5.38 -19.60 6.40
N PRO A 259 4.46 -19.90 7.34
CA PRO A 259 4.41 -21.22 7.97
C PRO A 259 4.17 -22.36 6.97
N GLU A 260 4.92 -23.45 7.15
CA GLU A 260 4.87 -24.63 6.28
C GLU A 260 3.47 -25.27 6.21
N ASP A 261 2.72 -25.26 7.31
CA ASP A 261 1.34 -25.76 7.34
C ASP A 261 0.40 -24.94 6.46
N VAL A 262 0.64 -23.62 6.34
CA VAL A 262 -0.13 -22.73 5.45
C VAL A 262 0.21 -23.01 3.99
N VAL A 263 1.50 -23.17 3.67
CA VAL A 263 1.97 -23.56 2.32
C VAL A 263 1.29 -24.83 1.86
N GLN A 264 1.29 -25.88 2.71
CA GLN A 264 0.64 -27.16 2.39
C GLN A 264 -0.87 -27.03 2.24
N GLN A 265 -1.53 -26.22 3.07
CA GLN A 265 -2.97 -26.00 2.96
C GLN A 265 -3.35 -25.27 1.67
N LEU A 266 -2.58 -24.26 1.25
CA LEU A 266 -2.77 -23.59 -0.04
C LEU A 266 -2.59 -24.57 -1.21
N ALA A 267 -1.52 -25.38 -1.20
CA ALA A 267 -1.29 -26.37 -2.25
C ALA A 267 -2.45 -27.39 -2.34
N ARG A 268 -3.01 -27.81 -1.20
CA ARG A 268 -4.18 -28.72 -1.15
C ARG A 268 -5.45 -28.13 -1.75
N THR A 269 -5.57 -26.80 -1.89
CA THR A 269 -6.72 -26.21 -2.59
C THR A 269 -6.56 -26.25 -4.11
N GLY A 270 -5.42 -26.70 -4.64
CA GLY A 270 -5.05 -26.61 -6.05
C GLY A 270 -4.42 -25.27 -6.43
N ALA A 271 -4.10 -24.41 -5.45
CA ALA A 271 -3.40 -23.16 -5.72
C ALA A 271 -1.93 -23.40 -6.09
N GLN A 272 -1.40 -22.56 -6.97
CA GLN A 272 0.03 -22.50 -7.28
C GLN A 272 0.73 -21.71 -6.17
N VAL A 273 1.74 -22.29 -5.51
CA VAL A 273 2.52 -21.61 -4.46
C VAL A 273 3.95 -21.42 -4.96
N ILE A 274 4.32 -20.17 -5.24
CA ILE A 274 5.63 -19.78 -5.76
C ILE A 274 6.45 -19.23 -4.60
N MET A 275 7.54 -19.92 -4.25
CA MET A 275 8.45 -19.48 -3.20
C MET A 275 9.50 -18.52 -3.77
N GLU A 276 9.24 -17.23 -3.62
CA GLU A 276 10.15 -16.13 -3.95
C GLU A 276 11.22 -15.97 -2.85
N LEU A 277 12.45 -15.62 -3.24
CA LEU A 277 13.56 -15.47 -2.30
C LEU A 277 13.69 -14.01 -1.81
N LYS A 278 13.58 -13.86 -0.49
CA LYS A 278 13.95 -12.72 0.39
C LYS A 278 13.73 -11.34 -0.21
N GLY A 279 12.56 -10.76 0.04
CA GLY A 279 12.43 -9.31 0.06
C GLY A 279 13.44 -8.74 1.06
N ASN A 280 14.45 -8.05 0.57
CA ASN A 280 15.51 -7.48 1.42
C ASN A 280 15.11 -6.09 1.94
N ARG A 281 14.03 -5.53 1.40
CA ARG A 281 13.50 -4.22 1.78
C ARG A 281 12.09 -4.37 2.35
N ALA A 282 11.79 -3.57 3.37
CA ALA A 282 10.42 -3.45 3.87
C ALA A 282 9.44 -3.12 2.72
N PHE A 283 8.27 -3.77 2.74
CA PHE A 283 7.17 -3.60 1.76
C PHE A 283 7.44 -4.11 0.33
N GLU A 284 8.60 -4.68 0.05
CA GLU A 284 8.91 -5.29 -1.26
C GLU A 284 7.92 -6.41 -1.64
N GLY A 285 7.44 -7.15 -0.65
CA GLY A 285 6.43 -8.21 -0.83
C GLY A 285 5.11 -7.73 -1.46
N LEU A 286 4.79 -6.44 -1.40
CA LEU A 286 3.61 -5.89 -2.08
C LEU A 286 3.68 -6.06 -3.61
N PHE A 287 4.88 -6.10 -4.18
CA PHE A 287 5.06 -6.21 -5.63
C PHE A 287 4.93 -7.63 -6.17
N TRP A 288 5.10 -8.68 -5.35
CA TRP A 288 5.24 -10.03 -5.87
C TRP A 288 4.02 -10.53 -6.65
N ARG A 289 2.81 -10.08 -6.30
CA ARG A 289 1.59 -10.41 -7.03
C ARG A 289 1.58 -9.86 -8.45
N PHE A 290 2.33 -8.80 -8.74
CA PHE A 290 2.45 -8.24 -10.10
C PHE A 290 3.38 -9.07 -11.00
N LYS A 291 4.21 -9.97 -10.45
CA LYS A 291 5.08 -10.86 -11.25
C LYS A 291 4.31 -11.76 -12.21
N VAL A 292 3.03 -12.02 -11.93
CA VAL A 292 2.15 -12.77 -12.82
C VAL A 292 2.03 -12.15 -14.21
N ILE A 293 2.25 -10.84 -14.33
CA ILE A 293 2.16 -10.09 -15.58
C ILE A 293 3.34 -10.41 -16.51
N SER A 294 4.50 -10.77 -15.93
CA SER A 294 5.69 -11.22 -16.68
C SER A 294 5.67 -12.72 -17.00
N ASP A 295 4.65 -13.48 -16.59
CA ASP A 295 4.49 -14.88 -17.00
C ASP A 295 3.87 -14.95 -18.40
N HIS A 296 4.67 -15.27 -19.41
CA HIS A 296 4.20 -15.30 -20.79
C HIS A 296 3.22 -16.45 -21.10
N ASN A 297 3.03 -17.40 -20.18
CA ASN A 297 2.14 -18.55 -20.39
C ASN A 297 0.68 -18.29 -19.98
N ILE A 298 0.40 -17.18 -19.31
CA ILE A 298 -0.97 -16.84 -18.88
C ILE A 298 -1.75 -16.13 -19.99
N ASP A 299 -3.06 -16.32 -19.98
CA ASP A 299 -4.01 -15.59 -20.82
C ASP A 299 -4.60 -14.38 -20.07
N ARG A 300 -4.87 -14.53 -18.78
CA ARG A 300 -5.50 -13.50 -17.94
C ARG A 300 -4.93 -13.49 -16.53
N PHE A 301 -4.94 -12.32 -15.92
CA PHE A 301 -4.64 -12.15 -14.50
C PHE A 301 -5.67 -11.27 -13.79
N MET A 302 -5.87 -11.54 -12.51
CA MET A 302 -6.49 -10.65 -11.54
C MET A 302 -5.55 -10.51 -10.36
N ILE A 303 -5.32 -9.28 -9.91
CA ILE A 303 -4.47 -9.00 -8.75
C ILE A 303 -5.35 -8.76 -7.53
N ARG A 304 -5.03 -9.44 -6.43
CA ARG A 304 -5.84 -9.43 -5.22
C ARG A 304 -4.99 -9.28 -3.95
N ASP A 305 -5.56 -8.57 -2.98
CA ASP A 305 -5.05 -8.56 -1.61
C ASP A 305 -5.58 -9.77 -0.85
N CYS A 306 -4.73 -10.42 -0.04
CA CYS A 306 -5.10 -11.63 0.70
C CYS A 306 -6.23 -11.40 1.70
N ASP A 307 -6.35 -10.19 2.24
CA ASP A 307 -7.36 -9.79 3.22
C ASP A 307 -8.62 -9.19 2.59
N SER A 308 -8.77 -9.23 1.27
CA SER A 308 -10.01 -8.87 0.57
C SER A 308 -10.72 -10.13 0.07
N ILE A 309 -11.90 -10.42 0.60
CA ILE A 309 -12.61 -11.67 0.28
C ILE A 309 -13.24 -11.62 -1.10
N LEU A 310 -13.15 -12.73 -1.84
CA LEU A 310 -13.82 -12.89 -3.14
C LEU A 310 -15.35 -12.93 -2.95
N THR A 311 -16.08 -12.25 -3.84
CA THR A 311 -17.54 -12.10 -3.74
C THR A 311 -18.24 -12.28 -5.09
N LEU A 312 -19.55 -12.57 -5.08
CA LEU A 312 -20.33 -12.68 -6.32
C LEU A 312 -20.49 -11.34 -7.08
N PRO A 313 -20.68 -10.17 -6.43
CA PRO A 313 -20.67 -8.88 -7.14
C PRO A 313 -19.38 -8.62 -7.91
N GLU A 314 -18.24 -9.00 -7.34
CA GLU A 314 -16.95 -8.92 -8.02
C GLU A 314 -16.93 -9.85 -9.25
N ARG A 315 -17.37 -11.11 -9.09
CA ARG A 315 -17.47 -12.07 -10.21
C ARG A 315 -18.33 -11.53 -11.35
N ALA A 316 -19.47 -10.92 -11.05
CA ALA A 316 -20.34 -10.36 -12.07
C ALA A 316 -19.66 -9.22 -12.85
N ALA A 317 -18.89 -8.37 -12.17
CA ALA A 317 -18.10 -7.33 -12.82
C ALA A 317 -16.96 -7.90 -13.69
N VAL A 318 -16.35 -8.99 -13.25
CA VAL A 318 -15.32 -9.72 -14.01
C VAL A 318 -15.94 -10.38 -15.25
N GLU A 319 -17.11 -11.00 -15.16
CA GLU A 319 -17.81 -11.58 -16.31
C GLU A 319 -18.12 -10.53 -17.38
N GLU A 320 -18.57 -9.35 -16.95
CA GLU A 320 -18.78 -8.25 -17.88
C GLU A 320 -17.48 -7.82 -18.57
N TRP A 321 -16.36 -7.77 -17.84
CA TRP A 321 -15.05 -7.49 -18.44
C TRP A 321 -14.64 -8.57 -19.44
N LEU A 322 -14.80 -9.84 -19.13
CA LEU A 322 -14.38 -10.96 -19.97
C LEU A 322 -15.07 -10.98 -21.33
N VAL A 323 -16.31 -10.48 -21.42
CA VAL A 323 -17.06 -10.34 -22.69
C VAL A 323 -16.94 -8.95 -23.32
N SER A 324 -16.23 -8.02 -22.68
CA SER A 324 -15.96 -6.69 -23.21
C SER A 324 -14.81 -6.68 -24.23
N ASN A 325 -14.59 -5.55 -24.88
CA ASN A 325 -13.45 -5.30 -25.76
C ASN A 325 -12.30 -4.57 -25.05
N LYS A 326 -12.16 -4.72 -23.73
CA LYS A 326 -11.17 -4.01 -22.91
C LYS A 326 -10.07 -4.95 -22.42
N HIS A 327 -8.81 -4.55 -22.57
CA HIS A 327 -7.67 -5.33 -22.11
C HIS A 327 -7.56 -5.40 -20.58
N PHE A 328 -8.06 -4.39 -19.87
CA PHE A 328 -7.91 -4.30 -18.41
C PHE A 328 -9.24 -4.05 -17.71
N HIS A 329 -9.29 -4.41 -16.43
CA HIS A 329 -10.42 -4.20 -15.54
C HIS A 329 -9.97 -3.54 -14.25
N ILE A 330 -10.71 -2.53 -13.81
CA ILE A 330 -10.49 -1.83 -12.55
C ILE A 330 -11.80 -1.77 -11.76
N MET A 331 -11.71 -1.93 -10.43
CA MET A 331 -12.86 -1.91 -9.53
C MET A 331 -12.68 -0.88 -8.41
N ARG A 332 -13.69 -0.02 -8.19
CA ARG A 332 -13.73 1.00 -7.12
C ARG A 332 -15.13 1.07 -6.50
N ASP A 333 -15.34 0.37 -5.39
CA ASP A 333 -16.67 0.25 -4.76
C ASP A 333 -16.81 0.98 -3.41
N HIS A 334 -16.04 2.04 -3.14
CA HIS A 334 -16.10 2.74 -1.85
C HIS A 334 -15.65 4.20 -1.94
N TYR A 335 -16.21 5.09 -1.11
CA TYR A 335 -15.73 6.48 -1.03
C TYR A 335 -14.25 6.59 -0.62
N GLY A 336 -13.68 5.56 0.00
CA GLY A 336 -12.24 5.52 0.31
C GLY A 336 -11.34 5.13 -0.87
N HIS A 337 -11.93 4.68 -1.99
CA HIS A 337 -11.21 4.21 -3.18
C HIS A 337 -10.82 5.36 -4.09
N THR A 338 -9.89 6.18 -3.63
CA THR A 338 -9.44 7.39 -4.30
C THR A 338 -8.16 7.21 -5.12
N GLU A 339 -7.81 5.98 -5.49
CA GLU A 339 -6.65 5.68 -6.32
C GLU A 339 -7.07 5.31 -7.75
N LEU A 340 -6.22 5.61 -8.74
CA LEU A 340 -6.51 5.33 -10.15
C LEU A 340 -6.68 3.83 -10.41
N ILE A 341 -5.75 3.05 -9.84
CA ILE A 341 -5.77 1.59 -9.80
C ILE A 341 -5.54 1.19 -8.34
N LEU A 342 -6.48 0.44 -7.77
CA LEU A 342 -6.30 -0.18 -6.45
C LEU A 342 -5.50 -1.46 -6.61
N ALA A 343 -4.43 -1.61 -5.81
CA ALA A 343 -3.43 -2.63 -6.04
C ALA A 343 -3.95 -4.08 -5.93
N GLY A 344 -5.03 -4.31 -5.17
CA GLY A 344 -5.72 -5.60 -5.06
C GLY A 344 -7.08 -5.69 -5.78
N LEU A 345 -7.38 -4.79 -6.72
CA LEU A 345 -8.69 -4.68 -7.37
C LEU A 345 -8.58 -4.32 -8.86
N TRP A 346 -7.68 -5.02 -9.57
CA TRP A 346 -7.53 -4.86 -11.01
C TRP A 346 -7.08 -6.15 -11.69
N GLY A 347 -7.25 -6.24 -13.01
CA GLY A 347 -6.86 -7.38 -13.81
C GLY A 347 -6.60 -7.01 -15.26
N GLY A 348 -6.08 -7.95 -16.03
CA GLY A 348 -5.69 -7.70 -17.42
C GLY A 348 -5.49 -8.95 -18.27
N VAL A 349 -5.30 -8.68 -19.56
CA VAL A 349 -4.87 -9.64 -20.58
C VAL A 349 -3.36 -9.88 -20.44
N GLY A 350 -2.94 -11.15 -20.42
CA GLY A 350 -1.52 -11.52 -20.43
C GLY A 350 -0.80 -10.98 -21.67
N ASN A 351 0.52 -10.87 -21.63
CA ASN A 351 1.35 -10.43 -22.76
C ASN A 351 0.94 -9.07 -23.37
N THR A 352 0.39 -8.17 -22.54
CA THR A 352 -0.13 -6.86 -22.97
C THR A 352 0.63 -5.67 -22.38
N LEU A 353 1.38 -5.89 -21.29
CA LEU A 353 2.20 -4.86 -20.64
C LEU A 353 3.69 -5.13 -20.86
N PRO A 354 4.57 -4.12 -20.69
CA PRO A 354 6.01 -4.34 -20.60
C PRO A 354 6.37 -5.29 -19.46
N ASP A 355 7.61 -5.76 -19.45
CA ASP A 355 8.11 -6.62 -18.37
C ASP A 355 8.01 -5.89 -17.01
N MET A 356 7.18 -6.43 -16.11
CA MET A 356 6.96 -5.82 -14.80
C MET A 356 8.17 -5.90 -13.90
N ASP A 357 9.03 -6.91 -14.04
CA ASP A 357 10.21 -7.03 -13.19
C ASP A 357 11.18 -5.86 -13.47
N VAL A 358 11.31 -5.44 -14.73
CA VAL A 358 12.10 -4.26 -15.11
C VAL A 358 11.52 -3.00 -14.47
N LEU A 359 10.22 -2.74 -14.69
CA LEU A 359 9.57 -1.53 -14.19
C LEU A 359 9.56 -1.44 -12.66
N ILE A 360 9.32 -2.56 -11.97
CA ILE A 360 9.31 -2.62 -10.51
C ILE A 360 10.71 -2.37 -9.96
N ASN A 361 11.74 -2.98 -10.55
CA ASN A 361 13.12 -2.81 -10.08
C ASN A 361 13.61 -1.38 -10.24
N ASP A 362 13.36 -0.74 -11.39
CA ASP A 362 13.70 0.67 -11.59
C ASP A 362 12.91 1.58 -10.63
N PHE A 363 11.59 1.36 -10.50
CA PHE A 363 10.77 2.14 -9.60
C PHE A 363 11.24 2.03 -8.14
N MET A 364 11.56 0.82 -7.66
CA MET A 364 12.07 0.60 -6.30
C MET A 364 13.49 1.14 -6.09
N ALA A 365 14.31 1.23 -7.14
CA ALA A 365 15.64 1.83 -7.05
C ALA A 365 15.56 3.34 -6.83
N ASN A 366 14.54 3.99 -7.40
CA ASN A 366 14.36 5.44 -7.39
C ASN A 366 13.38 5.96 -6.33
N ASN A 367 12.71 5.08 -5.56
CA ASN A 367 11.68 5.48 -4.60
C ASN A 367 11.91 4.92 -3.19
N PHE A 368 11.44 5.67 -2.20
CA PHE A 368 11.43 5.20 -0.81
C PHE A 368 10.31 4.18 -0.58
N MET A 369 10.65 3.05 0.04
CA MET A 369 9.67 2.03 0.39
C MET A 369 8.69 2.53 1.45
N THR A 370 7.39 2.41 1.14
CA THR A 370 6.26 2.79 2.01
C THR A 370 5.14 1.75 1.91
N ARG A 371 4.15 1.84 2.80
CA ARG A 371 3.00 0.92 2.85
C ARG A 371 2.08 0.97 1.63
N THR A 372 2.21 1.98 0.77
CA THR A 372 1.37 2.19 -0.42
C THR A 372 2.22 2.27 -1.69
N ILE A 373 3.45 1.76 -1.64
CA ILE A 373 4.42 1.88 -2.74
C ILE A 373 3.94 1.16 -4.01
N ASP A 374 3.17 0.08 -3.85
CA ASP A 374 2.52 -0.64 -4.95
C ASP A 374 1.45 0.23 -5.64
N GLN A 375 0.62 0.96 -4.90
CA GLN A 375 -0.33 1.91 -5.46
C GLN A 375 0.36 3.07 -6.19
N GLN A 376 1.48 3.56 -5.65
CA GLN A 376 2.28 4.62 -6.28
C GLN A 376 2.87 4.12 -7.60
N PHE A 377 3.42 2.91 -7.61
CA PHE A 377 3.89 2.26 -8.82
C PHE A 377 2.79 2.13 -9.87
N LEU A 378 1.61 1.63 -9.49
CA LEU A 378 0.51 1.50 -10.44
C LEU A 378 0.08 2.85 -11.03
N ARG A 379 0.05 3.91 -10.22
CA ARG A 379 -0.26 5.26 -10.69
C ARG A 379 0.80 5.81 -11.64
N THR A 380 2.09 5.61 -11.33
CA THR A 380 3.19 6.22 -12.06
C THR A 380 3.59 5.43 -13.31
N CYS A 381 3.62 4.10 -13.21
CA CYS A 381 4.20 3.24 -14.25
C CYS A 381 3.13 2.50 -15.06
N VAL A 382 1.99 2.14 -14.47
CA VAL A 382 0.98 1.29 -15.15
C VAL A 382 -0.18 2.11 -15.72
N TRP A 383 -0.73 3.04 -14.95
CA TRP A 383 -1.86 3.86 -15.38
C TRP A 383 -1.62 4.61 -16.70
N PRO A 384 -0.45 5.24 -16.94
CA PRO A 384 -0.19 5.90 -18.22
C PRO A 384 -0.31 4.95 -19.42
N LEU A 385 0.05 3.68 -19.23
CA LEU A 385 0.03 2.65 -20.26
C LEU A 385 -1.39 2.15 -20.54
N ILE A 386 -2.25 2.01 -19.52
CA ILE A 386 -3.51 1.27 -19.65
C ILE A 386 -4.78 2.11 -19.66
N HIS A 387 -4.75 3.38 -19.23
CA HIS A 387 -5.96 4.16 -18.91
C HIS A 387 -7.05 4.22 -20.01
N LYS A 388 -6.69 4.08 -21.29
CA LYS A 388 -7.64 4.07 -22.44
C LYS A 388 -8.22 2.68 -22.74
N HIS A 389 -7.61 1.63 -22.18
CA HIS A 389 -7.89 0.22 -22.47
C HIS A 389 -8.61 -0.50 -21.32
N CYS A 390 -9.13 0.25 -20.33
CA CYS A 390 -9.82 -0.30 -19.17
C CYS A 390 -11.35 -0.33 -19.33
N LEU A 391 -11.99 -1.41 -18.86
CA LEU A 391 -13.34 -1.38 -18.33
C LEU A 391 -13.25 -1.04 -16.85
N THR A 392 -13.98 -0.03 -16.38
CA THR A 392 -13.92 0.37 -14.97
C THR A 392 -15.28 0.30 -14.32
N HIS A 393 -15.37 -0.48 -13.25
CA HIS A 393 -16.53 -0.51 -12.38
C HIS A 393 -16.28 0.39 -11.16
N ASP A 394 -17.07 1.44 -11.01
CA ASP A 394 -16.87 2.53 -10.06
C ASP A 394 -18.21 3.06 -9.57
N SER A 395 -18.60 2.64 -8.36
CA SER A 395 -19.93 2.95 -7.78
C SER A 395 -20.11 4.39 -7.33
N TYR A 396 -19.01 5.15 -7.20
CA TYR A 396 -19.03 6.45 -6.49
C TYR A 396 -18.55 7.61 -7.36
N TYR A 397 -17.46 7.41 -8.09
CA TYR A 397 -16.76 8.48 -8.78
C TYR A 397 -17.03 8.53 -10.27
N HIS A 398 -17.38 7.38 -10.88
CA HIS A 398 -17.53 7.23 -12.33
C HIS A 398 -16.32 7.79 -13.10
N PHE A 399 -15.13 7.76 -12.48
CA PHE A 399 -13.95 8.43 -13.00
C PHE A 399 -13.41 7.70 -14.22
N ASN A 400 -13.03 8.45 -15.26
CA ASN A 400 -12.55 7.91 -16.54
C ASN A 400 -13.54 6.93 -17.18
N ASN A 401 -14.81 7.36 -17.33
CA ASN A 401 -15.92 6.55 -17.87
C ASN A 401 -16.23 5.30 -17.04
N GLY A 402 -15.97 5.35 -15.72
CA GLY A 402 -16.38 4.29 -14.81
C GLY A 402 -17.90 4.15 -14.77
N LYS A 403 -18.39 2.92 -14.61
CA LYS A 403 -19.81 2.58 -14.52
C LYS A 403 -20.12 1.81 -13.25
N ASP A 404 -21.39 1.79 -12.84
CA ASP A 404 -21.80 1.00 -11.68
C ASP A 404 -21.57 -0.50 -11.89
N PHE A 405 -21.38 -1.21 -10.77
CA PHE A 405 -21.29 -2.68 -10.76
C PHE A 405 -22.61 -3.32 -11.24
N PRO A 406 -22.54 -4.50 -11.89
CA PRO A 406 -23.73 -5.26 -12.24
C PRO A 406 -24.59 -5.54 -11.01
N LYS A 407 -25.90 -5.31 -11.14
CA LYS A 407 -26.85 -5.54 -10.04
C LYS A 407 -27.15 -7.03 -9.93
N LEU A 408 -26.87 -7.59 -8.75
CA LEU A 408 -27.28 -8.95 -8.40
C LEU A 408 -28.58 -8.93 -7.61
N ASN A 409 -29.59 -9.66 -8.07
CA ASN A 409 -30.84 -9.83 -7.33
C ASN A 409 -30.56 -10.52 -6.00
N ASN A 410 -31.14 -10.00 -4.92
CA ASN A 410 -31.02 -10.53 -3.55
C ASN A 410 -29.61 -10.48 -2.92
N TRP A 411 -28.67 -9.68 -3.46
CA TRP A 411 -27.42 -9.43 -2.73
C TRP A 411 -27.67 -8.55 -1.50
N PRO A 412 -27.13 -8.89 -0.31
CA PRO A 412 -27.38 -8.11 0.90
C PRO A 412 -26.90 -6.67 0.76
N LYS A 413 -27.75 -5.70 1.09
CA LYS A 413 -27.41 -4.27 1.04
C LYS A 413 -26.33 -3.87 2.05
N ASP A 414 -26.27 -4.60 3.17
CA ASP A 414 -25.30 -4.37 4.24
C ASP A 414 -24.00 -5.16 4.05
N TYR A 415 -23.85 -5.84 2.90
CA TYR A 415 -22.62 -6.55 2.61
C TYR A 415 -21.47 -5.54 2.44
N PRO A 416 -20.28 -5.81 3.03
CA PRO A 416 -19.13 -4.93 2.87
C PRO A 416 -18.77 -4.69 1.40
N HIS A 417 -18.31 -3.49 1.06
CA HIS A 417 -17.91 -3.14 -0.30
C HIS A 417 -16.85 -4.08 -0.87
N ILE A 418 -16.80 -4.19 -2.21
CA ILE A 418 -15.75 -4.95 -2.90
C ILE A 418 -14.38 -4.34 -2.58
N GLY A 419 -13.42 -5.14 -2.12
CA GLY A 419 -12.12 -4.63 -1.64
C GLY A 419 -12.04 -4.45 -0.13
N SER A 420 -13.14 -4.62 0.60
CA SER A 420 -13.16 -4.42 2.04
C SER A 420 -12.29 -5.44 2.77
N ASN A 421 -11.62 -4.95 3.82
CA ASN A 421 -10.76 -5.79 4.65
C ASN A 421 -11.59 -6.86 5.38
N TRP A 422 -11.06 -8.08 5.44
CA TRP A 422 -11.56 -9.25 6.16
C TRP A 422 -12.04 -8.94 7.58
N GLN A 423 -11.40 -7.99 8.27
CA GLN A 423 -11.82 -7.56 9.61
C GLN A 423 -13.23 -6.96 9.66
N HIS A 424 -13.71 -6.38 8.56
CA HIS A 424 -15.08 -5.88 8.43
C HIS A 424 -16.10 -6.97 8.15
N MET A 425 -15.65 -8.14 7.67
CA MET A 425 -16.50 -9.31 7.37
C MET A 425 -16.72 -10.22 8.59
N LYS A 426 -16.01 -9.99 9.70
CA LYS A 426 -16.16 -10.75 10.96
C LYS A 426 -17.35 -10.32 11.81
N LYS A 427 -17.94 -9.17 11.49
CA LYS A 427 -19.14 -8.65 12.16
C LYS A 427 -20.35 -9.14 11.41
#